data_AF-A0A2M6Y298-F1
#
_entry.id   AF-A0A2M6Y298-F1
#
_cell.length_a   1.000
_cell.length_b   1.000
_cell.length_c   1.000
_cell.angle_alpha   90.00
_cell.angle_beta   90.00
_cell.angle_gamma   90.00
#
_symmetry.space_group_name_H-M   'P 1'
#
loop_
_entity.id
_entity.type
_entity.pdbx_description
1 polymer ?
#
loop_
_entity_poly.entity_id
_entity_poly.type
_entity_poly.pdbx_seq_one_letter_code
_entity_poly.pdbx_strand_id
1 'polypeptide(L)'
;MAVISKVEGRVTVKKAEYTKWSKTKTGEFLFQGDAIKTGSKSKAVINFVSGVEIDVNENTEFTIKTADEGGTKKEELDMILGEILSKVRVGTDYSVKTPQAVAAVRGTHFGVRMRGAVTEVYVLDGVVDVFNSYGKMSCKKGQKTMVAAGAPPEEPKEADDAELEEDANWQSDKAEIELKIDLLSEKGFIAGVTLEVTLTAPAEYDGRIDINTNPGDFEVTKVFPLSGGVMKFYCMKDKPGPAVINITGDGIKTIITAINFDEAKEKELKLKLDDGRTLNLKFKK
;
A
#
# COMPACT_ATOMS: atom_id res chain seq x y z
N MET A 1 5.56 6.90 -1.71
CA MET A 1 6.03 5.81 -2.60
C MET A 1 5.10 4.63 -2.40
N ALA A 2 4.79 3.92 -3.46
CA ALA A 2 4.01 2.69 -3.40
C ALA A 2 4.69 1.58 -4.22
N VAL A 3 4.15 0.38 -4.13
CA VAL A 3 4.62 -0.80 -4.85
C VAL A 3 3.45 -1.67 -5.26
N ILE A 4 3.51 -2.22 -6.46
CA ILE A 4 2.47 -3.11 -6.98
C ILE A 4 2.70 -4.51 -6.41
N SER A 5 1.80 -4.98 -5.55
CA SER A 5 1.90 -6.29 -4.89
C SER A 5 1.23 -7.44 -5.62
N LYS A 6 0.25 -7.13 -6.47
CA LYS A 6 -0.43 -8.12 -7.29
C LYS A 6 -0.77 -7.52 -8.64
N VAL A 7 -0.60 -8.32 -9.69
CA VAL A 7 -0.97 -7.97 -11.06
C VAL A 7 -1.69 -9.15 -11.68
N GLU A 8 -2.95 -8.94 -12.05
CA GLU A 8 -3.76 -9.90 -12.80
C GLU A 8 -4.19 -9.27 -14.12
N GLY A 9 -4.05 -10.00 -15.22
CA GLY A 9 -4.41 -9.50 -16.55
C GLY A 9 -3.48 -8.41 -17.07
N ARG A 10 -4.08 -7.37 -17.67
CA ARG A 10 -3.37 -6.24 -18.31
C ARG A 10 -3.36 -5.03 -17.38
N VAL A 11 -2.23 -4.85 -16.70
CA VAL A 11 -1.95 -3.64 -15.92
C VAL A 11 -0.78 -2.89 -16.54
N THR A 12 -0.95 -1.59 -16.74
CA THR A 12 0.05 -0.71 -17.32
C THR A 12 0.32 0.48 -16.42
N VAL A 13 1.57 0.93 -16.40
CA VAL A 13 2.02 2.12 -15.68
C VAL A 13 2.58 3.11 -16.69
N LYS A 14 2.29 4.39 -16.48
CA LYS A 14 2.96 5.51 -17.16
C LYS A 14 3.71 6.28 -16.08
N LYS A 15 5.04 6.22 -16.11
CA LYS A 15 5.86 6.96 -15.13
C LYS A 15 5.73 8.45 -15.35
N ALA A 16 5.86 9.24 -14.29
CA ALA A 16 5.74 10.71 -14.34
C ALA A 16 6.62 11.37 -15.42
N GLU A 17 7.83 10.83 -15.63
CA GLU A 17 8.82 11.34 -16.58
C GLU A 17 8.56 10.92 -18.05
N TYR A 18 7.63 9.98 -18.26
CA TYR A 18 7.36 9.40 -19.57
C TYR A 18 5.93 9.64 -20.02
N THR A 19 5.74 9.74 -21.33
CA THR A 19 4.41 9.91 -21.93
C THR A 19 3.75 8.58 -22.31
N LYS A 20 4.52 7.48 -22.33
CA LYS A 20 4.08 6.17 -22.82
C LYS A 20 3.72 5.23 -21.67
N TRP A 21 2.60 4.52 -21.84
CA TRP A 21 2.21 3.40 -20.98
C TRP A 21 3.06 2.16 -21.27
N SER A 22 3.53 1.49 -20.22
CA SER A 22 4.24 0.21 -20.29
C SER A 22 3.58 -0.83 -19.40
N LYS A 23 3.65 -2.11 -19.81
CA LYS A 23 3.18 -3.23 -18.97
C LYS A 23 3.98 -3.25 -17.67
N THR A 24 3.28 -3.45 -16.56
CA THR A 24 3.90 -3.56 -15.24
C THR A 24 3.96 -5.01 -14.75
N LYS A 25 4.64 -5.22 -13.63
CA LYS A 25 4.80 -6.50 -12.93
C LYS A 25 4.74 -6.29 -11.42
N THR A 26 4.45 -7.36 -10.68
CA THR A 26 4.58 -7.36 -9.22
C THR A 26 6.00 -6.94 -8.79
N GLY A 27 6.08 -6.13 -7.74
CA GLY A 27 7.31 -5.54 -7.20
C GLY A 27 7.74 -4.24 -7.87
N GLU A 28 7.02 -3.75 -8.88
CA GLU A 28 7.29 -2.45 -9.51
C GLU A 28 6.98 -1.30 -8.54
N PHE A 29 7.94 -0.39 -8.36
CA PHE A 29 7.76 0.81 -7.57
C PHE A 29 6.91 1.85 -8.28
N LEU A 30 6.14 2.59 -7.51
CA LEU A 30 5.32 3.71 -7.97
C LEU A 30 5.64 4.97 -7.16
N PHE A 31 5.77 6.08 -7.86
CA PHE A 31 6.11 7.37 -7.29
C PHE A 31 5.03 8.41 -7.60
N GLN A 32 5.16 9.57 -6.96
CA GLN A 32 4.29 10.71 -7.25
C GLN A 32 4.36 11.06 -8.75
N GLY A 33 3.20 11.27 -9.35
CA GLY A 33 3.04 11.56 -10.79
C GLY A 33 2.90 10.31 -11.66
N ASP A 34 3.18 9.11 -11.14
CA ASP A 34 2.94 7.87 -11.88
C ASP A 34 1.43 7.63 -12.02
N ALA A 35 1.03 7.21 -13.22
CA ALA A 35 -0.34 6.81 -13.52
C ALA A 35 -0.42 5.30 -13.74
N ILE A 36 -1.53 4.72 -13.29
CA ILE A 36 -1.81 3.29 -13.35
C ILE A 36 -3.12 3.08 -14.09
N LYS A 37 -3.15 2.06 -14.93
CA LYS A 37 -4.33 1.66 -15.70
C LYS A 37 -4.48 0.15 -15.72
N THR A 38 -5.69 -0.31 -15.39
CA THR A 38 -6.11 -1.72 -15.54
C THR A 38 -7.05 -1.85 -16.75
N GLY A 39 -6.86 -2.92 -17.52
CA GLY A 39 -7.78 -3.28 -18.61
C GLY A 39 -8.99 -4.07 -18.12
N SER A 40 -9.80 -4.54 -19.05
CA SER A 40 -10.88 -5.49 -18.75
C SER A 40 -10.32 -6.81 -18.23
N LYS A 41 -11.04 -7.46 -17.30
CA LYS A 41 -10.63 -8.69 -16.59
C LYS A 41 -9.22 -8.59 -16.00
N SER A 42 -8.88 -7.42 -15.46
CA SER A 42 -7.56 -7.13 -14.91
C SER A 42 -7.70 -6.49 -13.54
N LYS A 43 -6.85 -6.87 -12.60
CA LYS A 43 -6.85 -6.35 -11.23
C LYS A 43 -5.43 -6.04 -10.79
N ALA A 44 -5.28 -5.13 -9.84
CA ALA A 44 -4.00 -4.87 -9.20
C ALA A 44 -4.19 -4.63 -7.70
N VAL A 45 -3.15 -4.93 -6.92
CA VAL A 45 -3.03 -4.50 -5.52
C VAL A 45 -1.80 -3.63 -5.42
N ILE A 46 -1.93 -2.49 -4.75
CA ILE A 46 -0.85 -1.51 -4.57
C ILE A 46 -0.75 -1.16 -3.09
N ASN A 47 0.47 -1.23 -2.58
CA ASN A 47 0.80 -0.97 -1.18
C ASN A 47 1.65 0.30 -1.06
N PHE A 48 1.21 1.27 -0.27
CA PHE A 48 1.93 2.48 0.04
C PHE A 48 2.80 2.30 1.29
N VAL A 49 3.96 2.97 1.33
CA VAL A 49 4.83 3.03 2.52
C VAL A 49 4.12 3.54 3.77
N SER A 50 3.07 4.36 3.59
CA SER A 50 2.25 4.95 4.63
C SER A 50 1.33 3.96 5.35
N GLY A 51 1.20 2.73 4.82
CA GLY A 51 0.25 1.73 5.29
C GLY A 51 -1.14 1.85 4.65
N VAL A 52 -1.27 2.54 3.52
CA VAL A 52 -2.45 2.43 2.64
C VAL A 52 -2.29 1.22 1.71
N GLU A 53 -3.25 0.32 1.71
CA GLU A 53 -3.40 -0.72 0.69
C GLU A 53 -4.58 -0.34 -0.21
N ILE A 54 -4.39 -0.42 -1.52
CA ILE A 54 -5.45 -0.22 -2.50
C ILE A 54 -5.60 -1.44 -3.42
N ASP A 55 -6.84 -1.83 -3.60
CA ASP A 55 -7.31 -2.84 -4.52
C ASP A 55 -7.93 -2.14 -5.72
N VAL A 56 -7.44 -2.44 -6.92
CA VAL A 56 -7.77 -1.73 -8.16
C VAL A 56 -8.54 -2.64 -9.10
N ASN A 57 -9.76 -2.22 -9.49
CA ASN A 57 -10.65 -3.01 -10.34
C ASN A 57 -10.30 -2.90 -11.80
N GLU A 58 -10.93 -3.76 -12.60
CA GLU A 58 -10.84 -3.66 -14.04
C GLU A 58 -11.31 -2.30 -14.55
N ASN A 59 -10.75 -1.89 -15.69
CA ASN A 59 -11.09 -0.61 -16.31
C ASN A 59 -11.00 0.55 -15.30
N THR A 60 -9.85 0.67 -14.62
CA THR A 60 -9.58 1.75 -13.67
C THR A 60 -8.36 2.53 -14.12
N GLU A 61 -8.42 3.85 -14.01
CA GLU A 61 -7.30 4.75 -14.30
C GLU A 61 -7.18 5.82 -13.22
N PHE A 62 -5.99 5.92 -12.63
CA PHE A 62 -5.69 6.93 -11.62
C PHE A 62 -4.22 7.34 -11.66
N THR A 63 -3.93 8.50 -11.05
CA THR A 63 -2.57 9.03 -10.88
C THR A 63 -2.27 9.21 -9.40
N ILE A 64 -1.08 8.79 -8.98
CA ILE A 64 -0.61 9.02 -7.60
C ILE A 64 -0.19 10.47 -7.47
N LYS A 65 -0.80 11.19 -6.53
CA LYS A 65 -0.48 12.57 -6.19
C LYS A 65 -0.09 12.69 -4.72
N THR A 66 0.38 13.88 -4.40
CA THR A 66 0.55 14.31 -3.02
C THR A 66 -0.17 15.64 -2.91
N ALA A 67 -1.14 15.71 -2.02
CA ALA A 67 -1.78 16.98 -1.68
C ALA A 67 -0.94 17.63 -0.57
N ASP A 68 -0.65 18.92 -0.71
CA ASP A 68 -0.05 19.73 0.36
C ASP A 68 -1.15 20.64 0.89
N GLU A 69 -1.74 20.26 2.03
CA GLU A 69 -2.71 21.08 2.74
C GLU A 69 -2.08 21.56 4.05
N GLY A 70 -1.76 22.86 4.11
CA GLY A 70 -1.27 23.50 5.33
C GLY A 70 0.07 22.96 5.83
N GLY A 71 0.93 22.45 4.93
CA GLY A 71 2.25 21.90 5.26
C GLY A 71 2.23 20.42 5.65
N THR A 72 1.08 19.76 5.60
CA THR A 72 0.97 18.30 5.78
C THR A 72 0.80 17.65 4.42
N LYS A 73 1.77 16.82 4.02
CA LYS A 73 1.68 16.00 2.81
C LYS A 73 0.71 14.85 3.04
N LYS A 74 -0.38 14.83 2.28
CA LYS A 74 -1.36 13.74 2.26
C LYS A 74 -1.19 12.93 0.98
N GLU A 75 -1.32 11.61 1.10
CA GLU A 75 -1.37 10.75 -0.08
C GLU A 75 -2.73 10.93 -0.75
N GLU A 76 -2.73 11.26 -2.04
CA GLU A 76 -3.95 11.48 -2.82
C GLU A 76 -3.89 10.63 -4.09
N LEU A 77 -4.99 9.98 -4.45
CA LEU A 77 -5.19 9.42 -5.79
C LEU A 77 -6.10 10.32 -6.59
N ASP A 78 -5.68 10.68 -7.80
CA ASP A 78 -6.55 11.34 -8.78
C ASP A 78 -7.10 10.29 -9.74
N MET A 79 -8.32 9.83 -9.48
CA MET A 79 -9.01 8.76 -10.21
C MET A 79 -9.98 9.36 -11.23
N ILE A 80 -9.86 8.92 -12.49
CA ILE A 80 -10.68 9.46 -13.60
C ILE A 80 -11.78 8.51 -14.07
N LEU A 81 -11.70 7.21 -13.72
CA LEU A 81 -12.71 6.20 -13.99
C LEU A 81 -12.34 4.90 -13.27
N GLY A 82 -13.35 4.05 -13.02
CA GLY A 82 -13.19 2.71 -12.49
C GLY A 82 -13.51 2.60 -11.01
N GLU A 83 -12.85 1.70 -10.31
CA GLU A 83 -13.14 1.40 -8.91
C GLU A 83 -11.87 1.04 -8.14
N ILE A 84 -11.75 1.64 -6.95
CA ILE A 84 -10.66 1.40 -6.01
C ILE A 84 -11.26 1.15 -4.63
N LEU A 85 -10.89 0.03 -4.02
CA LEU A 85 -11.12 -0.24 -2.61
C LEU A 85 -9.84 0.08 -1.84
N SER A 86 -9.94 0.86 -0.76
CA SER A 86 -8.80 1.36 0.01
C SER A 86 -8.90 0.96 1.48
N LYS A 87 -7.88 0.28 1.99
CA LYS A 87 -7.70 -0.03 3.41
C LYS A 87 -6.59 0.85 3.97
N VAL A 88 -6.98 1.86 4.76
CA VAL A 88 -6.06 2.88 5.29
C VAL A 88 -5.74 2.60 6.75
N ARG A 89 -4.45 2.54 7.08
CA ARG A 89 -3.97 2.43 8.47
C ARG A 89 -4.48 3.58 9.34
N VAL A 90 -4.86 3.28 10.57
CA VAL A 90 -5.24 4.28 11.58
C VAL A 90 -4.12 5.31 11.77
N GLY A 91 -4.48 6.60 11.71
CA GLY A 91 -3.54 7.70 11.84
C GLY A 91 -2.90 8.18 10.53
N THR A 92 -3.12 7.47 9.42
CA THR A 92 -2.67 7.88 8.08
C THR A 92 -3.76 8.69 7.37
N ASP A 93 -3.39 9.87 6.87
CA ASP A 93 -4.26 10.71 6.03
C ASP A 93 -4.19 10.26 4.57
N TYR A 94 -5.34 10.07 3.95
CA TYR A 94 -5.45 9.61 2.57
C TYR A 94 -6.70 10.19 1.89
N SER A 95 -6.61 10.49 0.59
CA SER A 95 -7.77 10.92 -0.19
C SER A 95 -7.82 10.26 -1.57
N VAL A 96 -9.05 10.07 -2.06
CA VAL A 96 -9.32 9.76 -3.47
C VAL A 96 -10.11 10.92 -4.06
N LYS A 97 -9.53 11.57 -5.05
CA LYS A 97 -10.14 12.65 -5.81
C LYS A 97 -10.67 12.09 -7.12
N THR A 98 -11.91 12.45 -7.43
CA THR A 98 -12.53 12.26 -8.74
C THR A 98 -12.91 13.64 -9.31
N PRO A 99 -13.36 13.72 -10.57
CA PRO A 99 -13.90 14.96 -11.12
C PRO A 99 -15.12 15.50 -10.36
N GLN A 100 -15.87 14.64 -9.66
CA GLN A 100 -17.10 15.02 -8.96
C GLN A 100 -16.87 15.39 -7.49
N ALA A 101 -15.92 14.74 -6.80
CA ALA A 101 -15.69 14.95 -5.38
C ALA A 101 -14.31 14.50 -4.90
N VAL A 102 -13.99 14.86 -3.66
CA VAL A 102 -12.88 14.31 -2.88
C VAL A 102 -13.47 13.47 -1.75
N ALA A 103 -13.02 12.22 -1.64
CA ALA A 103 -13.25 11.36 -0.50
C ALA A 103 -11.98 11.35 0.37
N ALA A 104 -12.03 11.93 1.57
CA ALA A 104 -10.90 12.05 2.48
C ALA A 104 -11.13 11.27 3.76
N VAL A 105 -10.09 10.61 4.24
CA VAL A 105 -10.14 9.72 5.41
C VAL A 105 -8.92 9.87 6.31
N ARG A 106 -9.08 9.38 7.54
CA ARG A 106 -7.98 9.12 8.46
C ARG A 106 -8.19 7.76 9.15
N GLY A 107 -7.63 6.70 8.57
CA GLY A 107 -7.82 5.33 9.05
C GLY A 107 -9.23 4.78 8.80
N THR A 108 -9.46 4.23 7.61
CA THR A 108 -10.81 3.83 7.14
C THR A 108 -10.67 2.76 6.06
N HIS A 109 -11.65 1.86 5.98
CA HIS A 109 -11.81 0.90 4.90
C HIS A 109 -13.01 1.31 4.06
N PHE A 110 -12.77 1.75 2.82
CA PHE A 110 -13.80 2.35 1.98
C PHE A 110 -13.49 2.15 0.49
N GLY A 111 -14.52 2.21 -0.34
CA GLY A 111 -14.37 2.17 -1.79
C GLY A 111 -14.85 3.45 -2.46
N VAL A 112 -14.22 3.76 -3.60
CA VAL A 112 -14.66 4.81 -4.51
C VAL A 112 -14.86 4.22 -5.89
N ARG A 113 -16.04 4.42 -6.44
CA ARG A 113 -16.45 3.93 -7.75
C ARG A 113 -16.87 5.11 -8.62
N MET A 114 -16.20 5.27 -9.75
CA MET A 114 -16.51 6.33 -10.72
C MET A 114 -17.00 5.71 -12.02
N ARG A 115 -18.28 5.92 -12.31
CA ARG A 115 -18.96 5.45 -13.52
C ARG A 115 -19.59 6.64 -14.24
N GLY A 116 -19.04 6.98 -15.42
CA GLY A 116 -19.51 8.11 -16.20
C GLY A 116 -19.35 9.44 -15.45
N ALA A 117 -20.47 10.11 -15.17
CA ALA A 117 -20.51 11.41 -14.52
C ALA A 117 -20.87 11.34 -13.02
N VAL A 118 -20.81 10.15 -12.41
CA VAL A 118 -21.18 9.91 -11.02
C VAL A 118 -20.02 9.26 -10.28
N THR A 119 -19.72 9.79 -9.09
CA THR A 119 -18.86 9.15 -8.11
C THR A 119 -19.72 8.59 -6.98
N GLU A 120 -19.53 7.32 -6.67
CA GLU A 120 -20.09 6.65 -5.50
C GLU A 120 -18.97 6.37 -4.51
N VAL A 121 -19.27 6.56 -3.22
CA VAL A 121 -18.37 6.26 -2.10
C VAL A 121 -19.13 5.40 -1.10
N TYR A 122 -18.57 4.27 -0.72
CA TYR A 122 -19.14 3.34 0.27
C TYR A 122 -18.12 3.02 1.37
N VAL A 123 -18.59 2.78 2.59
CA VAL A 123 -17.72 2.63 3.76
C VAL A 123 -17.92 1.28 4.44
N LEU A 124 -16.87 0.47 4.46
CA LEU A 124 -16.84 -0.84 5.13
C LEU A 124 -16.49 -0.71 6.61
N ASP A 125 -15.58 0.22 6.94
CA ASP A 125 -15.20 0.51 8.32
C ASP A 125 -14.65 1.94 8.46
N GLY A 126 -14.98 2.63 9.56
CA GLY A 126 -14.56 4.01 9.81
C GLY A 126 -15.52 5.07 9.26
N VAL A 127 -14.97 6.22 8.86
CA VAL A 127 -15.73 7.40 8.40
C VAL A 127 -15.01 8.06 7.23
N VAL A 128 -15.76 8.40 6.18
CA VAL A 128 -15.26 9.11 5.00
C VAL A 128 -15.93 10.48 4.90
N ASP A 129 -15.11 11.53 4.80
CA ASP A 129 -15.59 12.85 4.44
C ASP A 129 -15.61 13.00 2.91
N VAL A 130 -16.78 13.18 2.33
CA VAL A 130 -16.98 13.38 0.90
C VAL A 130 -17.37 14.83 0.65
N PHE A 131 -16.62 15.55 -0.18
CA PHE A 131 -16.87 16.97 -0.41
C PHE A 131 -16.48 17.43 -1.81
N ASN A 132 -17.10 18.52 -2.23
CA ASN A 132 -16.72 19.31 -3.39
C ASN A 132 -17.04 20.79 -3.16
N SER A 133 -17.01 21.60 -4.22
CA SER A 133 -17.32 23.05 -4.14
C SER A 133 -18.79 23.35 -3.79
N TYR A 134 -19.69 22.37 -3.91
CA TYR A 134 -21.13 22.53 -3.70
C TYR A 134 -21.59 22.07 -2.31
N GLY A 135 -20.82 21.22 -1.63
CA GLY A 135 -21.18 20.72 -0.31
C GLY A 135 -20.22 19.67 0.25
N LYS A 136 -20.48 19.27 1.49
CA LYS A 136 -19.73 18.24 2.23
C LYS A 136 -20.69 17.36 3.01
N MET A 137 -20.46 16.05 2.96
CA MET A 137 -21.16 15.04 3.76
C MET A 137 -20.14 14.05 4.36
N SER A 138 -20.50 13.43 5.48
CA SER A 138 -19.68 12.38 6.11
C SER A 138 -20.44 11.06 6.04
N CYS A 139 -19.83 10.05 5.44
CA CYS A 139 -20.36 8.70 5.30
C CYS A 139 -19.73 7.80 6.37
N LYS A 140 -20.52 7.02 7.10
CA LYS A 140 -20.02 6.11 8.15
C LYS A 140 -20.08 4.66 7.68
N LYS A 141 -19.46 3.76 8.43
CA LYS A 141 -19.60 2.30 8.24
C LYS A 141 -21.03 1.89 7.89
N GLY A 142 -21.18 1.07 6.86
CA GLY A 142 -22.46 0.57 6.38
C GLY A 142 -23.17 1.53 5.42
N GLN A 143 -22.63 2.74 5.20
CA GLN A 143 -23.29 3.75 4.39
C GLN A 143 -22.59 3.97 3.05
N LYS A 144 -23.36 4.49 2.10
CA LYS A 144 -22.88 4.98 0.82
C LYS A 144 -23.47 6.34 0.46
N THR A 145 -22.74 7.09 -0.35
CA THR A 145 -23.17 8.37 -0.90
C THR A 145 -22.80 8.47 -2.37
N MET A 146 -23.58 9.24 -3.13
CA MET A 146 -23.34 9.51 -4.54
C MET A 146 -23.13 11.00 -4.76
N VAL A 147 -22.31 11.32 -5.76
CA VAL A 147 -22.04 12.70 -6.21
C VAL A 147 -22.13 12.74 -7.72
N ALA A 148 -23.16 13.40 -8.24
CA ALA A 148 -23.31 13.67 -9.66
C ALA A 148 -22.47 14.91 -10.07
N ALA A 149 -22.11 14.99 -11.35
CA ALA A 149 -21.40 16.15 -11.89
C ALA A 149 -22.17 17.46 -11.63
N GLY A 150 -21.49 18.41 -10.97
CA GLY A 150 -22.06 19.73 -10.67
C GLY A 150 -23.04 19.77 -9.49
N ALA A 151 -23.19 18.69 -8.74
CA ALA A 151 -24.07 18.61 -7.57
C ALA A 151 -23.27 18.40 -6.27
N PRO A 152 -23.81 18.80 -5.10
CA PRO A 152 -23.24 18.42 -3.82
C PRO A 152 -23.37 16.90 -3.59
N PRO A 153 -22.58 16.31 -2.67
CA PRO A 153 -22.81 14.94 -2.23
C PRO A 153 -24.23 14.76 -1.68
N GLU A 154 -24.89 13.67 -2.07
CA GLU A 154 -26.20 13.30 -1.53
C GLU A 154 -26.12 12.98 -0.02
N GLU A 155 -27.27 12.96 0.65
CA GLU A 155 -27.33 12.42 2.01
C GLU A 155 -26.95 10.93 2.00
N PRO A 156 -26.03 10.49 2.90
CA PRO A 156 -25.65 9.08 3.00
C PRO A 156 -26.86 8.18 3.26
N LYS A 157 -26.89 7.06 2.56
CA LYS A 157 -27.91 6.02 2.69
C LYS A 157 -27.24 4.75 3.19
N GLU A 158 -27.97 3.90 3.89
CA GLU A 158 -27.50 2.56 4.21
C GLU A 158 -27.25 1.78 2.90
N ALA A 159 -26.10 1.14 2.82
CA ALA A 159 -25.75 0.22 1.76
C ALA A 159 -26.33 -1.16 2.06
N ASP A 160 -26.50 -1.99 1.03
CA ASP A 160 -26.88 -3.38 1.22
C ASP A 160 -25.67 -4.16 1.76
N ASP A 161 -25.83 -4.91 2.84
CA ASP A 161 -24.75 -5.71 3.43
C ASP A 161 -24.19 -6.72 2.43
N ALA A 162 -25.05 -7.30 1.57
CA ALA A 162 -24.59 -8.23 0.54
C ALA A 162 -23.75 -7.55 -0.54
N GLU A 163 -24.09 -6.29 -0.88
CA GLU A 163 -23.31 -5.46 -1.81
C GLU A 163 -21.94 -5.12 -1.21
N LEU A 164 -21.90 -4.74 0.08
CA LEU A 164 -20.66 -4.45 0.79
C LEU A 164 -19.75 -5.67 0.94
N GLU A 165 -20.34 -6.86 1.17
CA GLU A 165 -19.57 -8.12 1.20
C GLU A 165 -18.97 -8.44 -0.17
N GLU A 166 -19.73 -8.29 -1.26
CA GLU A 166 -19.20 -8.46 -2.61
C GLU A 166 -18.08 -7.45 -2.91
N ASP A 167 -18.32 -6.17 -2.57
CA ASP A 167 -17.37 -5.07 -2.73
C ASP A 167 -16.15 -5.16 -1.81
N ALA A 168 -16.21 -5.94 -0.73
CA ALA A 168 -15.04 -6.26 0.10
C ALA A 168 -14.21 -7.43 -0.47
N ASN A 169 -14.82 -8.25 -1.33
CA ASN A 169 -14.31 -9.59 -1.65
C ASN A 169 -14.07 -9.83 -3.15
N TRP A 170 -14.21 -8.81 -4.00
CA TRP A 170 -13.91 -8.91 -5.43
C TRP A 170 -12.42 -9.16 -5.74
N GLN A 171 -11.52 -9.16 -4.76
CA GLN A 171 -10.12 -9.60 -4.89
C GLN A 171 -9.88 -11.07 -4.49
N SER A 172 -10.81 -11.68 -3.77
CA SER A 172 -10.61 -12.96 -3.10
C SER A 172 -11.18 -14.13 -3.90
N ASP A 173 -10.52 -14.48 -5.00
CA ASP A 173 -10.76 -15.80 -5.58
C ASP A 173 -10.17 -16.94 -4.70
N LYS A 174 -9.49 -16.62 -3.58
CA LYS A 174 -8.98 -17.60 -2.61
C LYS A 174 -9.00 -17.08 -1.18
N ALA A 175 -9.28 -17.98 -0.23
CA ALA A 175 -8.87 -17.80 1.16
C ALA A 175 -7.34 -17.70 1.18
N GLU A 176 -6.83 -16.49 1.34
CA GLU A 176 -5.41 -16.22 1.44
C GLU A 176 -5.03 -16.12 2.93
N ILE A 177 -3.90 -16.72 3.27
CA ILE A 177 -3.28 -16.68 4.58
C ILE A 177 -2.68 -15.29 4.77
N GLU A 178 -3.16 -14.59 5.80
CA GLU A 178 -2.62 -13.30 6.21
C GLU A 178 -1.41 -13.55 7.13
N LEU A 179 -0.23 -13.07 6.71
CA LEU A 179 0.94 -13.03 7.58
C LEU A 179 1.10 -11.64 8.19
N LYS A 180 1.72 -11.57 9.37
CA LYS A 180 2.15 -10.32 9.98
C LYS A 180 3.65 -10.16 9.83
N ILE A 181 4.10 -8.96 9.46
CA ILE A 181 5.51 -8.61 9.38
C ILE A 181 5.84 -7.61 10.48
N ASP A 182 6.82 -7.94 11.31
CA ASP A 182 7.41 -7.05 12.28
C ASP A 182 8.83 -6.68 11.85
N LEU A 183 9.06 -5.37 11.71
CA LEU A 183 10.36 -4.77 11.41
C LEU A 183 10.90 -4.14 12.70
N LEU A 184 11.97 -4.69 13.26
CA LEU A 184 12.54 -4.22 14.52
C LEU A 184 13.85 -3.47 14.25
N SER A 185 13.93 -2.21 14.69
CA SER A 185 15.19 -1.48 14.76
C SER A 185 15.20 -0.46 15.89
N GLU A 186 16.20 -0.52 16.76
CA GLU A 186 16.42 0.46 17.84
C GLU A 186 17.00 1.80 17.34
N LYS A 187 17.65 1.81 16.17
CA LYS A 187 18.39 2.96 15.64
C LYS A 187 17.90 3.45 14.28
N GLY A 188 16.74 2.98 13.84
CA GLY A 188 16.20 3.24 12.49
C GLY A 188 16.81 2.32 11.42
N PHE A 189 16.31 2.43 10.20
CA PHE A 189 16.78 1.62 9.08
C PHE A 189 17.92 2.36 8.39
N ILE A 190 19.17 1.96 8.66
CA ILE A 190 20.37 2.63 8.15
C ILE A 190 21.02 1.75 7.08
N ALA A 191 21.39 2.34 5.95
CA ALA A 191 22.12 1.62 4.90
C ALA A 191 23.45 1.04 5.45
N GLY A 192 23.79 -0.17 5.04
CA GLY A 192 24.97 -0.92 5.49
C GLY A 192 24.79 -1.62 6.85
N VAL A 193 23.59 -1.57 7.44
CA VAL A 193 23.25 -2.29 8.68
C VAL A 193 22.25 -3.39 8.38
N THR A 194 22.45 -4.56 9.01
CA THR A 194 21.51 -5.67 8.89
C THR A 194 20.24 -5.41 9.70
N LEU A 195 19.10 -5.58 9.04
CA LEU A 195 17.75 -5.52 9.60
C LEU A 195 17.26 -6.94 9.91
N GLU A 196 16.75 -7.16 11.12
CA GLU A 196 15.99 -8.38 11.46
C GLU A 196 14.51 -8.17 11.09
N VAL A 197 13.95 -9.17 10.42
CA VAL A 197 12.53 -9.21 10.07
C VAL A 197 11.91 -10.48 10.63
N THR A 198 10.78 -10.33 11.30
CA THR A 198 9.98 -11.44 11.82
C THR A 198 8.68 -11.54 11.05
N LEU A 199 8.38 -12.75 10.57
CA LEU A 199 7.12 -13.10 9.94
C LEU A 199 6.34 -14.02 10.87
N THR A 200 5.07 -13.70 11.07
CA THR A 200 4.13 -14.55 11.80
C THR A 200 3.10 -15.10 10.82
N ALA A 201 3.03 -16.43 10.75
CA ALA A 201 2.05 -17.23 10.02
C ALA A 201 1.12 -17.95 11.01
N PRO A 202 -0.07 -18.41 10.58
CA PRO A 202 -0.84 -19.40 11.33
C PRO A 202 0.01 -20.63 11.68
N ALA A 203 -0.21 -21.20 12.86
CA ALA A 203 0.64 -22.27 13.40
C ALA A 203 0.61 -23.53 12.53
N GLU A 204 -0.49 -23.75 11.84
CA GLU A 204 -0.76 -24.84 10.91
C GLU A 204 -0.20 -24.63 9.50
N TYR A 205 0.39 -23.47 9.19
CA TYR A 205 0.93 -23.21 7.85
C TYR A 205 2.21 -24.04 7.59
N ASP A 206 2.19 -24.84 6.53
CA ASP A 206 3.28 -25.71 6.08
C ASP A 206 3.78 -25.42 4.66
N GLY A 207 3.20 -24.39 4.01
CA GLY A 207 3.54 -24.00 2.65
C GLY A 207 4.88 -23.28 2.52
N ARG A 208 5.31 -23.08 1.27
CA ARG A 208 6.57 -22.39 0.97
C ARG A 208 6.42 -20.88 1.09
N ILE A 209 7.40 -20.22 1.72
CA ILE A 209 7.54 -18.77 1.77
C ILE A 209 8.76 -18.36 0.95
N ASP A 210 8.55 -17.52 -0.05
CA ASP A 210 9.59 -16.90 -0.86
C ASP A 210 9.73 -15.42 -0.48
N ILE A 211 10.97 -15.00 -0.23
CA ILE A 211 11.32 -13.63 0.16
C ILE A 211 12.21 -13.03 -0.92
N ASN A 212 11.75 -11.93 -1.51
CA ASN A 212 12.47 -11.22 -2.56
C ASN A 212 12.67 -9.76 -2.17
N THR A 213 13.78 -9.15 -2.58
CA THR A 213 14.12 -7.77 -2.27
C THR A 213 14.42 -6.96 -3.54
N ASN A 214 14.16 -5.65 -3.49
CA ASN A 214 14.38 -4.69 -4.59
C ASN A 214 14.72 -3.31 -3.97
N PRO A 215 15.68 -2.50 -4.46
CA PRO A 215 16.61 -2.70 -5.58
C PRO A 215 17.67 -3.76 -5.32
N GLY A 216 18.48 -4.09 -6.32
CA GLY A 216 19.54 -5.11 -6.20
C GLY A 216 20.64 -4.77 -5.20
N ASP A 217 20.63 -3.57 -4.61
CA ASP A 217 21.47 -3.21 -3.48
C ASP A 217 20.81 -3.50 -2.12
N PHE A 218 19.62 -4.13 -2.12
CA PHE A 218 18.91 -4.63 -0.96
C PHE A 218 18.80 -6.15 -1.05
N GLU A 219 19.42 -6.87 -0.11
CA GLU A 219 19.56 -8.32 -0.19
C GLU A 219 19.10 -9.00 1.11
N VAL A 220 18.52 -10.20 0.96
CA VAL A 220 18.28 -11.12 2.08
C VAL A 220 19.59 -11.80 2.41
N THR A 221 20.12 -11.54 3.60
CA THR A 221 21.43 -12.03 4.04
C THR A 221 21.36 -13.39 4.75
N LYS A 222 20.24 -13.71 5.39
CA LYS A 222 20.03 -14.98 6.08
C LYS A 222 18.55 -15.28 6.31
N VAL A 223 18.12 -16.53 6.14
CA VAL A 223 16.75 -16.98 6.40
C VAL A 223 16.75 -18.15 7.38
N PHE A 224 15.84 -18.14 8.34
CA PHE A 224 15.59 -19.23 9.28
C PHE A 224 14.29 -19.94 8.89
N PRO A 225 14.21 -21.28 9.04
CA PRO A 225 12.99 -22.01 8.72
C PRO A 225 11.81 -21.56 9.59
N LEU A 226 10.60 -21.70 9.05
CA LEU A 226 9.36 -21.50 9.81
C LEU A 226 9.31 -22.49 10.98
N SER A 227 9.07 -22.00 12.20
CA SER A 227 8.93 -22.82 13.39
C SER A 227 7.89 -22.21 14.33
N GLY A 228 6.88 -23.00 14.70
CA GLY A 228 5.80 -22.53 15.59
C GLY A 228 5.04 -21.31 15.05
N GLY A 229 4.86 -21.23 13.73
CA GLY A 229 4.24 -20.08 13.06
C GLY A 229 5.14 -18.85 12.94
N VAL A 230 6.43 -18.92 13.31
CA VAL A 230 7.36 -17.79 13.22
C VAL A 230 8.51 -18.10 12.29
N MET A 231 8.77 -17.21 11.33
CA MET A 231 9.94 -17.24 10.46
C MET A 231 10.75 -15.96 10.67
N LYS A 232 12.06 -16.10 10.85
CA LYS A 232 12.98 -14.96 10.94
C LYS A 232 13.87 -14.90 9.72
N PHE A 233 14.14 -13.70 9.23
CA PHE A 233 15.18 -13.48 8.22
C PHE A 233 15.84 -12.13 8.42
N TYR A 234 17.01 -11.99 7.82
CA TYR A 234 17.82 -10.79 7.88
C TYR A 234 17.99 -10.22 6.49
N CYS A 235 17.95 -8.91 6.37
CA CYS A 235 18.19 -8.20 5.12
C CYS A 235 19.13 -7.00 5.33
N MET A 236 19.80 -6.55 4.28
CA MET A 236 20.71 -5.41 4.34
C MET A 236 20.65 -4.64 3.04
N LYS A 237 20.63 -3.30 3.12
CA LYS A 237 20.70 -2.43 1.95
C LYS A 237 22.02 -1.68 1.93
N ASP A 238 22.78 -1.75 0.84
CA ASP A 238 24.11 -1.13 0.75
C ASP A 238 24.06 0.39 0.68
N LYS A 239 23.07 0.95 -0.04
CA LYS A 239 22.96 2.40 -0.24
C LYS A 239 21.70 2.95 0.43
N PRO A 240 21.69 4.22 0.83
CA PRO A 240 20.47 4.89 1.27
C PRO A 240 19.37 4.88 0.20
N GLY A 241 18.15 5.08 0.64
CA GLY A 241 16.96 5.19 -0.20
C GLY A 241 15.95 4.05 -0.02
N PRO A 242 14.89 4.07 -0.83
CA PRO A 242 13.79 3.13 -0.70
C PRO A 242 14.19 1.72 -1.10
N ALA A 243 13.56 0.76 -0.44
CA ALA A 243 13.65 -0.65 -0.73
C ALA A 243 12.33 -1.34 -0.45
N VAL A 244 12.16 -2.53 -1.00
CA VAL A 244 10.97 -3.36 -0.87
C VAL A 244 11.37 -4.77 -0.50
N ILE A 245 10.66 -5.33 0.48
CA ILE A 245 10.58 -6.75 0.74
C ILE A 245 9.26 -7.25 0.17
N ASN A 246 9.32 -8.22 -0.73
CA ASN A 246 8.17 -8.93 -1.27
C ASN A 246 8.17 -10.36 -0.72
N ILE A 247 7.06 -10.75 -0.10
CA ILE A 247 6.86 -12.05 0.53
C ILE A 247 5.67 -12.70 -0.15
N THR A 248 5.95 -13.82 -0.80
CA THR A 248 4.97 -14.61 -1.55
C THR A 248 5.01 -16.03 -1.05
N GLY A 249 3.96 -16.80 -1.31
CA GLY A 249 3.98 -18.22 -1.02
C GLY A 249 2.65 -18.89 -1.26
N ASP A 250 2.62 -20.20 -1.06
CA ASP A 250 1.43 -21.00 -1.34
C ASP A 250 0.28 -20.57 -0.44
N GLY A 251 -0.79 -20.08 -1.06
CA GLY A 251 -1.97 -19.59 -0.34
C GLY A 251 -1.72 -18.34 0.50
N ILE A 252 -0.59 -17.64 0.38
CA ILE A 252 -0.31 -16.41 1.13
C ILE A 252 -0.78 -15.18 0.34
N LYS A 253 -1.41 -14.22 1.03
CA LYS A 253 -1.63 -12.88 0.47
C LYS A 253 -0.26 -12.21 0.32
N THR A 254 0.15 -11.93 -0.92
CA THR A 254 1.45 -11.32 -1.21
C THR A 254 1.66 -10.09 -0.35
N ILE A 255 2.66 -10.14 0.54
CA ILE A 255 2.99 -9.01 1.39
C ILE A 255 4.12 -8.25 0.75
N ILE A 256 3.87 -6.98 0.44
CA ILE A 256 4.94 -6.09 0.05
C ILE A 256 5.08 -4.97 1.07
N THR A 257 6.24 -4.96 1.74
CA THR A 257 6.60 -3.90 2.68
C THR A 257 7.73 -3.09 2.10
N ALA A 258 7.45 -1.79 1.94
CA ALA A 258 8.45 -0.83 1.54
C ALA A 258 9.12 -0.20 2.77
N ILE A 259 10.44 -0.12 2.73
CA ILE A 259 11.32 0.32 3.82
C ILE A 259 12.22 1.41 3.26
N ASN A 260 12.33 2.54 3.94
CA ASN A 260 13.27 3.58 3.57
C ASN A 260 14.53 3.48 4.43
N PHE A 261 15.70 3.36 3.80
CA PHE A 261 16.98 3.32 4.49
C PHE A 261 17.65 4.70 4.47
N ASP A 262 18.00 5.21 5.63
CA ASP A 262 18.67 6.50 5.79
C ASP A 262 20.20 6.35 5.70
N GLU A 263 20.87 7.49 5.45
CA GLU A 263 22.31 7.62 5.67
C GLU A 263 22.65 7.53 7.16
N ALA A 264 23.78 6.90 7.46
CA ALA A 264 24.36 6.99 8.78
C ALA A 264 24.71 8.45 9.10
N LYS A 265 23.99 9.07 10.05
CA LYS A 265 24.25 10.45 10.49
C LYS A 265 25.61 10.59 11.20
N GLU A 266 26.15 9.49 11.71
CA GLU A 266 27.42 9.44 12.43
C GLU A 266 28.50 8.71 11.61
N LYS A 267 29.75 9.20 11.65
CA LYS A 267 30.90 8.55 10.99
C LYS A 267 31.21 7.15 11.54
N GLU A 268 30.85 6.93 12.80
CA GLU A 268 31.04 5.67 13.51
C GLU A 268 29.75 5.30 14.22
N LEU A 269 29.15 4.17 13.86
CA LEU A 269 28.02 3.61 14.61
C LEU A 269 28.54 2.51 15.53
N LYS A 270 28.39 2.71 16.84
CA LYS A 270 28.67 1.67 17.83
C LYS A 270 27.41 0.87 18.11
N LEU A 271 27.42 -0.41 17.76
CA LEU A 271 26.35 -1.36 18.04
C LEU A 271 26.78 -2.24 19.21
N LYS A 272 25.87 -2.48 20.16
CA LYS A 272 26.07 -3.43 21.25
C LYS A 272 25.37 -4.72 20.84
N LEU A 273 26.12 -5.81 20.75
CA LEU A 273 25.58 -7.13 20.42
C LEU A 273 24.97 -7.76 21.67
N ASP A 274 24.07 -8.72 21.50
CA ASP A 274 23.37 -9.41 22.59
C ASP A 274 24.33 -10.13 23.56
N ASP A 275 25.52 -10.52 23.07
CA ASP A 275 26.58 -11.12 23.87
C ASP A 275 27.48 -10.10 24.61
N GLY A 276 27.10 -8.82 24.58
CA GLY A 276 27.80 -7.73 25.27
C GLY A 276 28.98 -7.13 24.51
N ARG A 277 29.37 -7.68 23.35
CA ARG A 277 30.43 -7.09 22.52
C ARG A 277 29.97 -5.80 21.85
N THR A 278 30.92 -4.94 21.49
CA THR A 278 30.65 -3.72 20.73
C THR A 278 31.20 -3.85 19.31
N LEU A 279 30.34 -3.70 18.31
CA LEU A 279 30.71 -3.60 16.90
C LEU A 279 30.76 -2.12 16.49
N ASN A 280 31.91 -1.66 16.03
CA ASN A 280 32.06 -0.29 15.53
C ASN A 280 32.03 -0.32 14.00
N LEU A 281 30.93 0.16 13.41
CA LEU A 281 30.81 0.32 11.95
C LEU A 281 31.34 1.70 11.56
N LYS A 282 32.37 1.73 10.71
CA LYS A 282 32.91 2.95 10.12
C LYS A 282 32.31 3.16 8.74
N PHE A 283 31.53 4.23 8.59
CA PHE A 283 30.97 4.59 7.29
C PHE A 283 31.95 5.49 6.54
N LYS A 284 32.22 5.18 5.27
CA LYS A 284 32.99 6.05 4.38
C LYS A 284 32.06 7.21 3.98
N LYS A 285 32.45 8.44 4.32
CA LYS A 285 31.85 9.65 3.71
C LYS A 285 32.30 9.77 2.27
#